data_AF-A0A7Z9YYG9-F1
#
_entry.id   AF-A0A7Z9YYG9-F1
#
_cell.length_a   1.000
_cell.length_b   1.000
_cell.length_c   1.000
_cell.angle_alpha   90.00
_cell.angle_beta   90.00
_cell.angle_gamma   90.00
#
_symmetry.space_group_name_H-M   'P 1'
#
loop_
_entity.id
_entity.type
_entity.pdbx_description
1 polymer ?
#
loop_
_entity_poly.entity_id
_entity_poly.type
_entity_poly.pdbx_seq_one_letter_code
_entity_poly.pdbx_strand_id
1 'polypeptide(L)'
;MVAADIQDHDAVKWLGLYGDALYRFAIIRVQDSFAAEDLVQETLLAADRSYENFSGKSTVRTWLTGILKHKIVDYYRRMKP
;
A
#
# COMPACT_ATOMS: atom_id res chain seq x y z
N MET A 1 -4.76 21.71 -25.19
CA MET A 1 -5.47 21.32 -23.95
C MET A 1 -5.27 19.83 -23.76
N VAL A 2 -4.18 19.43 -23.10
CA VAL A 2 -3.86 18.02 -22.81
C VAL A 2 -3.15 17.98 -21.46
N ALA A 3 -3.93 17.81 -20.39
CA ALA A 3 -3.52 17.32 -19.06
C ALA A 3 -4.68 17.54 -18.08
N ALA A 4 -5.71 16.68 -18.08
CA ALA A 4 -6.76 16.75 -17.06
C ALA A 4 -7.48 15.42 -16.77
N ASP A 5 -6.84 14.27 -17.01
CA ASP A 5 -7.29 12.98 -16.44
C ASP A 5 -6.31 12.51 -15.35
N ILE A 6 -5.95 13.42 -14.44
CA ILE A 6 -5.33 13.03 -13.17
C ILE A 6 -6.46 12.43 -12.34
N GLN A 7 -6.65 11.11 -12.43
CA GLN A 7 -7.64 10.41 -11.60
C GLN A 7 -7.31 10.66 -10.11
N ASP A 8 -8.33 10.91 -9.28
CA ASP A 8 -8.26 11.29 -7.86
C ASP A 8 -7.78 10.14 -6.92
N HIS A 9 -7.07 9.16 -7.47
CA HIS A 9 -6.31 8.13 -6.77
C HIS A 9 -4.83 8.41 -6.99
N ASP A 10 -4.18 8.94 -5.96
CA ASP A 10 -2.78 9.32 -6.05
C ASP A 10 -2.03 8.64 -4.91
N ALA A 11 -1.14 7.71 -5.29
CA ALA A 11 -0.22 7.07 -4.38
C ALA A 11 0.58 8.07 -3.52
N VAL A 12 0.91 9.26 -4.06
CA VAL A 12 1.62 10.34 -3.33
C VAL A 12 0.73 10.94 -2.24
N LYS A 13 -0.54 11.19 -2.52
CA LYS A 13 -1.52 11.65 -1.53
C LYS A 13 -1.67 10.64 -0.40
N TRP A 14 -1.79 9.35 -0.71
CA TRP A 14 -1.90 8.31 0.31
C TRP A 14 -0.60 8.08 1.08
N LEU A 15 0.57 8.29 0.44
CA LEU A 15 1.85 8.28 1.14
C LEU A 15 1.88 9.33 2.25
N GLY A 16 1.49 10.58 1.94
CA GLY A 16 1.44 11.65 2.93
C GLY A 16 0.42 11.42 4.05
N LEU A 17 -0.73 10.79 3.75
CA LEU A 17 -1.81 10.58 4.72
C LEU A 17 -1.63 9.32 5.58
N TYR A 18 -1.06 8.25 5.00
CA TYR A 18 -1.09 6.91 5.59
C TYR A 18 0.28 6.22 5.64
N GLY A 19 1.31 6.77 5.00
CA GLY A 19 2.64 6.18 4.91
C GLY A 19 3.22 5.78 6.26
N ASP A 20 3.25 6.70 7.22
CA ASP A 20 3.75 6.44 8.58
C ASP A 20 3.03 5.27 9.26
N ALA A 21 1.70 5.21 9.13
CA ALA A 21 0.91 4.16 9.75
C ALA A 21 1.14 2.79 9.10
N LEU A 22 1.26 2.76 7.77
CA LEU A 22 1.57 1.55 7.00
C LEU A 22 3.00 1.08 7.27
N TYR A 23 3.97 2.00 7.33
CA TYR A 23 5.36 1.70 7.65
C TYR A 23 5.49 1.11 9.05
N ARG A 24 4.91 1.75 10.08
CA ARG A 24 4.90 1.21 11.45
C ARG A 24 4.27 -0.18 11.50
N PHE A 25 3.22 -0.41 10.73
CA PHE A 25 2.58 -1.72 10.64
C PHE A 25 3.51 -2.78 10.01
N ALA A 26 4.24 -2.41 8.95
CA ALA A 26 5.17 -3.28 8.24
C ALA A 26 6.43 -3.58 9.05
N ILE A 27 7.12 -2.55 9.60
CA ILE A 27 8.42 -2.71 10.27
C ILE A 27 8.34 -3.62 11.50
N ILE A 28 7.23 -3.56 12.27
CA ILE A 28 7.00 -4.46 13.42
C ILE A 28 6.88 -5.93 12.97
N ARG A 29 6.43 -6.18 11.74
CA ARG A 29 6.26 -7.53 11.19
C ARG A 29 7.53 -8.03 10.55
N VAL A 30 8.10 -7.27 9.62
CA VAL A 30 9.21 -7.74 8.79
C VAL A 30 10.59 -7.52 9.42
N GLN A 31 10.69 -6.62 10.41
CA GLN A 31 11.93 -6.30 11.14
C GLN A 31 13.12 -5.93 10.24
N ASP A 32 12.82 -5.43 9.04
CA ASP A 32 13.76 -4.96 8.04
C ASP A 32 13.21 -3.65 7.47
N SER A 33 13.99 -2.57 7.57
CA SER A 33 13.57 -1.24 7.14
C SER A 33 13.38 -1.15 5.63
N PHE A 34 14.26 -1.76 4.85
CA PHE A 34 14.19 -1.76 3.40
C PHE A 34 12.97 -2.55 2.92
N ALA A 35 12.75 -3.75 3.47
CA ALA A 35 11.58 -4.54 3.15
C ALA A 35 10.28 -3.82 3.58
N ALA A 36 10.28 -3.14 4.73
CA ALA A 36 9.12 -2.39 5.17
C ALA A 36 8.78 -1.22 4.22
N GLU A 37 9.78 -0.46 3.79
CA GLU A 37 9.61 0.62 2.81
C GLU A 37 9.12 0.10 1.46
N ASP A 38 9.72 -0.98 0.95
CA ASP A 38 9.35 -1.61 -0.31
C ASP A 38 7.90 -2.12 -0.28
N LEU A 39 7.51 -2.81 0.80
CA LEU A 39 6.13 -3.31 0.97
C LEU A 39 5.10 -2.18 1.04
N VAL A 40 5.44 -1.04 1.65
CA VAL A 40 4.55 0.14 1.68
C VAL A 40 4.42 0.73 0.27
N GLN A 41 5.52 0.87 -0.47
CA GLN A 41 5.49 1.37 -1.85
C GLN A 41 4.70 0.44 -2.77
N GLU A 42 4.93 -0.88 -2.70
CA GLU A 42 4.15 -1.87 -3.44
C GLU A 42 2.65 -1.82 -3.09
N THR A 43 2.32 -1.56 -1.82
CA THR A 43 0.93 -1.43 -1.36
C THR A 43 0.26 -0.22 -2.01
N LEU A 44 0.93 0.93 -2.03
CA LEU A 44 0.39 2.15 -2.62
C LEU A 44 0.22 1.99 -4.14
N LEU A 45 1.20 1.39 -4.83
CA LEU A 45 1.10 1.10 -6.27
C LEU A 45 0.00 0.08 -6.61
N ALA A 46 -0.18 -0.95 -5.77
CA ALA A 46 -1.25 -1.93 -5.97
C ALA A 46 -2.63 -1.32 -5.71
N ALA A 47 -2.73 -0.44 -4.71
CA ALA A 47 -3.95 0.31 -4.43
C ALA A 47 -4.31 1.25 -5.59
N ASP A 48 -3.34 1.98 -6.11
CA ASP A 48 -3.50 2.90 -7.25
C ASP A 48 -4.11 2.17 -8.46
N ARG A 49 -3.51 1.04 -8.84
CA ARG A 49 -3.98 0.18 -9.96
C ARG A 49 -5.33 -0.48 -9.72
N SER A 50 -5.78 -0.61 -8.47
CA SER A 50 -7.02 -1.30 -8.12
C SER A 50 -8.10 -0.37 -7.58
N TYR A 51 -7.88 0.94 -7.63
CA TYR A 51 -8.79 1.92 -7.04
C TYR A 51 -10.19 1.88 -7.67
N GLU A 52 -10.30 1.63 -8.97
CA GLU A 52 -11.61 1.48 -9.63
C GLU A 52 -12.47 0.35 -9.04
N ASN A 53 -11.84 -0.65 -8.41
CA ASN A 53 -12.52 -1.76 -7.72
C ASN A 53 -12.81 -1.47 -6.24
N PHE A 54 -12.38 -0.33 -5.72
CA PHE A 54 -12.60 0.04 -4.33
C PHE A 54 -14.06 0.47 -4.12
N SER A 55 -14.88 -0.45 -3.63
CA SER A 55 -16.32 -0.25 -3.40
C SER A 55 -16.70 0.74 -2.28
N GLY A 56 -15.73 1.38 -1.61
CA GLY A 56 -16.00 2.34 -0.52
C GLY A 56 -16.62 1.75 0.76
N LYS A 57 -16.70 0.41 0.88
CA LYS A 57 -17.27 -0.29 2.04
C LYS A 57 -16.41 -0.23 3.31
N SER A 58 -15.20 0.30 3.21
CA SER A 58 -14.27 0.51 4.33
C SER A 58 -13.56 1.84 4.16
N THR A 59 -12.80 2.28 5.17
CA THR A 59 -11.93 3.45 5.00
C THR A 59 -10.77 3.09 4.07
N VAL A 60 -10.23 4.07 3.35
CA VAL A 60 -9.02 3.90 2.52
C VAL A 60 -7.88 3.31 3.34
N ARG A 61 -7.67 3.78 4.58
CA ARG A 61 -6.65 3.24 5.49
C ARG A 61 -6.84 1.74 5.77
N THR A 62 -8.08 1.31 6.04
CA THR A 62 -8.40 -0.11 6.28
C THR A 62 -8.12 -0.94 5.04
N TRP A 63 -8.51 -0.43 3.87
CA TRP A 63 -8.27 -1.09 2.59
C TRP A 63 -6.78 -1.24 2.26
N LEU A 64 -5.99 -0.15 2.38
CA LEU A 64 -4.53 -0.17 2.21
C LEU A 64 -3.86 -1.17 3.17
N THR A 65 -4.31 -1.20 4.44
CA THR A 65 -3.78 -2.16 5.43
C THR A 65 -4.08 -3.61 5.03
N GLY A 66 -5.23 -3.86 4.39
CA GLY A 66 -5.58 -5.17 3.84
C GLY A 66 -4.61 -5.61 2.73
N ILE A 67 -4.33 -4.72 1.78
CA ILE A 67 -3.36 -4.97 0.70
C ILE A 67 -1.97 -5.26 1.30
N LEU A 68 -1.51 -4.43 2.24
CA LEU A 68 -0.20 -4.59 2.90
C LEU A 68 -0.09 -5.94 3.62
N LYS A 69 -1.15 -6.42 4.28
CA LYS A 69 -1.15 -7.73 4.93
C LYS A 69 -0.90 -8.86 3.94
N HIS A 70 -1.53 -8.83 2.76
CA HIS A 70 -1.28 -9.82 1.71
C HIS A 70 0.17 -9.78 1.23
N LYS A 71 0.71 -8.58 1.00
CA LYS A 71 2.11 -8.37 0.60
C LYS A 71 3.10 -8.94 1.62
N ILE A 72 2.88 -8.72 2.91
CA ILE A 72 3.72 -9.29 3.98
C ILE A 72 3.67 -10.82 3.97
N VAL A 73 2.49 -11.42 3.77
CA VAL A 73 2.36 -12.89 3.68
C VAL A 73 3.15 -13.42 2.48
N ASP A 74 3.06 -12.75 1.33
CA ASP A 74 3.78 -13.15 0.13
C ASP A 74 5.30 -12.96 0.24
N TYR A 75 5.75 -11.90 0.91
CA TYR A 75 7.15 -11.70 1.26
C TYR A 75 7.72 -12.92 2.01
N TYR A 76 7.05 -13.39 3.07
CA TYR A 76 7.50 -14.57 3.80
C TYR A 76 7.37 -15.88 3.04
N ARG A 77 6.40 -16.00 2.12
CA ARG A 77 6.29 -17.17 1.25
C ARG A 77 7.49 -17.30 0.31
N ARG A 78 8.02 -16.17 -0.18
CA ARG A 78 9.20 -16.12 -1.07
C ARG A 78 10.52 -16.38 -0.34
N MET A 79 10.56 -16.16 0.97
CA MET A 79 11.76 -16.38 1.80
C MET A 79 11.96 -17.84 2.22
N LYS A 80 10.94 -18.70 2.07
CA LYS A 80 11.08 -20.12 2.37
C LYS A 80 11.79 -20.80 1.19
N PRO A 81 12.92 -21.50 1.40
CA PRO A 81 13.56 -22.31 0.37
C PRO A 81 12.70 -23.52 -0.02
#